data_AF-A0A1B6DC90-F1
#
_entry.id   AF-A0A1B6DC90-F1
#
_cell.length_a   1.000
_cell.length_b   1.000
_cell.length_c   1.000
_cell.angle_alpha   90.00
_cell.angle_beta   90.00
_cell.angle_gamma   90.00
#
_symmetry.space_group_name_H-M   'P 1'
#
loop_
_entity.id
_entity.type
_entity.pdbx_description
1 polymer ?
#
loop_
_entity_poly.entity_id
_entity_poly.type
_entity_poly.pdbx_seq_one_letter_code
_entity_poly.pdbx_strand_id
1 'polypeptide(L)'
;MKKLLQMFLPATMSSDAAKKESDSIINFSLMLSKIYPRAKDIAYRLQQDGAYMTSDLSKLQQVYDFVNWKSLFEDIFETNVTINDPIYVMAPTYMSRLRHVISHFQPRIVHNALLLVYATDVLHEIVNTTLNEKERPRFCMGVTVKALSQAVSALYVTQYSKEYLKHLSYQIENMFSVLKRTLESRIKGTTWMDESTKAYALGKLATLKGQFNTWPQLWNDSFVNQLISELDVGNNFFKNVISRYRQLRSIPGDFHKITPPEKKWAYPFMVNAFYEVTMNSVVMPFAVLNQPYFLNEVPKFIAFGTMGLIFSHEILHAFDLTGVEYNENGTKHSWMTTESKLRLEARLECIAKQYASTFIHQVEFLGDQVNVEFDWNITRNENMADVSGLQVAYDAWQSLLQTSRDQKLPGLHLSTSQLFFLYAGQVYCSDVSPEDYIVSVEKDFHTPAPQRVNGVMMNSQAFSAAFNCPVGSKMNPKKKCTVF
;
A
#
# COMPACT_ATOMS: atom_id res chain seq x y z
N MET A 1 -22.52 -13.72 12.88
CA MET A 1 -23.33 -14.41 11.83
C MET A 1 -24.49 -15.22 12.39
N LYS A 2 -24.28 -16.32 13.14
CA LYS A 2 -25.39 -17.18 13.65
C LYS A 2 -26.49 -16.44 14.41
N LYS A 3 -26.12 -15.54 15.34
CA LYS A 3 -27.08 -14.71 16.09
C LYS A 3 -27.92 -13.79 15.18
N LEU A 4 -27.30 -13.21 14.13
CA LEU A 4 -28.00 -12.37 13.16
C LEU A 4 -28.96 -13.20 12.31
N LEU A 5 -28.57 -14.41 11.91
CA LEU A 5 -29.43 -15.31 11.15
C LEU A 5 -30.69 -15.71 11.91
N GLN A 6 -30.59 -15.93 13.22
CA GLN A 6 -31.77 -16.19 14.06
C GLN A 6 -32.79 -15.03 14.05
N MET A 7 -32.33 -13.80 13.88
CA MET A 7 -33.19 -12.61 13.78
C MET A 7 -33.71 -12.36 12.36
N PHE A 8 -32.93 -12.77 11.36
CA PHE A 8 -33.21 -12.53 9.95
C PHE A 8 -34.17 -13.57 9.34
N LEU A 9 -34.11 -14.80 9.83
CA LEU A 9 -34.94 -15.90 9.33
C LEU A 9 -36.37 -15.82 9.88
N PRO A 10 -37.39 -16.20 9.09
CA PRO A 10 -38.79 -16.17 9.53
C PRO A 10 -39.02 -16.95 10.83
N ALA A 11 -39.66 -16.33 11.82
CA ALA A 11 -39.99 -16.97 13.10
C ALA A 11 -40.97 -18.14 12.95
N THR A 12 -41.70 -18.22 11.83
CA THR A 12 -42.65 -19.29 11.49
C THR A 12 -41.97 -20.53 10.94
N MET A 13 -40.67 -20.48 10.64
CA MET A 13 -39.91 -21.60 10.10
C MET A 13 -39.61 -22.62 11.20
N SER A 14 -39.73 -23.92 10.90
CA SER A 14 -39.40 -24.98 11.85
C SER A 14 -37.90 -24.93 12.22
N SER A 15 -37.56 -25.38 13.44
CA SER A 15 -36.17 -25.39 13.92
C SER A 15 -35.21 -26.09 12.94
N ASP A 16 -35.62 -27.22 12.36
CA ASP A 16 -34.80 -27.96 11.40
C ASP A 16 -34.62 -27.22 10.07
N ALA A 17 -35.68 -26.58 9.57
CA ALA A 17 -35.59 -25.78 8.35
C ALA A 17 -34.71 -24.54 8.57
N ALA A 18 -34.87 -23.85 9.71
CA ALA A 18 -34.06 -22.69 10.08
C ALA A 18 -32.57 -23.04 10.23
N LYS A 19 -32.28 -24.22 10.78
CA LYS A 19 -30.91 -24.73 10.89
C LYS A 19 -30.30 -25.01 9.52
N LYS A 20 -30.98 -25.79 8.66
CA LYS A 20 -30.50 -26.10 7.29
C LYS A 20 -30.27 -24.83 6.47
N GLU A 21 -31.19 -23.87 6.60
CA GLU A 21 -31.10 -22.57 5.95
C GLU A 21 -29.87 -21.78 6.42
N SER A 22 -29.71 -21.67 7.74
CA SER A 22 -28.59 -20.96 8.37
C SER A 22 -27.25 -21.58 7.97
N ASP A 23 -27.15 -22.91 8.03
CA ASP A 23 -25.94 -23.65 7.66
C ASP A 23 -25.60 -23.43 6.18
N SER A 24 -26.59 -23.40 5.29
CA SER A 24 -26.40 -23.12 3.85
C SER A 24 -25.89 -21.70 3.61
N ILE A 25 -26.49 -20.71 4.28
CA ILE A 25 -26.07 -19.31 4.19
C ILE A 25 -24.62 -19.14 4.69
N ILE A 26 -24.31 -19.69 5.86
CA ILE A 26 -22.95 -19.63 6.43
C ILE A 26 -21.95 -20.32 5.52
N ASN A 27 -22.29 -21.50 4.98
CA ASN A 27 -21.40 -22.22 4.09
C ASN A 27 -21.06 -21.41 2.83
N PHE A 28 -22.06 -20.74 2.21
CA PHE A 28 -21.78 -19.83 1.11
C PHE A 28 -20.85 -18.69 1.52
N SER A 29 -21.11 -18.01 2.65
CA SER A 29 -20.25 -16.92 3.14
C SER A 29 -18.80 -17.38 3.40
N LEU A 30 -18.61 -18.59 3.95
CA LEU A 30 -17.29 -19.18 4.17
C LEU A 30 -16.60 -19.53 2.86
N MET A 31 -17.33 -20.10 1.90
CA MET A 31 -16.78 -20.38 0.57
C MET A 31 -16.36 -19.10 -0.15
N LEU A 32 -17.17 -18.04 -0.07
CA LEU A 32 -16.84 -16.73 -0.64
C LEU A 32 -15.55 -16.16 -0.02
N SER A 33 -15.44 -16.18 1.31
CA SER A 33 -14.23 -15.74 2.01
C SER A 33 -13.00 -16.56 1.63
N LYS A 34 -13.15 -17.88 1.49
CA LYS A 34 -12.06 -18.80 1.11
C LYS A 34 -11.53 -18.58 -0.30
N ILE A 35 -12.39 -18.19 -1.24
CA ILE A 35 -11.96 -17.93 -2.63
C ILE A 35 -11.46 -16.50 -2.84
N TYR A 36 -11.78 -15.58 -1.92
CA TYR A 36 -11.42 -14.16 -2.04
C TYR A 36 -9.90 -14.00 -2.22
N PRO A 37 -9.44 -13.23 -3.21
CA PRO A 37 -8.02 -13.08 -3.47
C PRO A 37 -7.35 -12.34 -2.31
N ARG A 38 -6.23 -12.85 -1.80
CA ARG A 38 -5.45 -12.11 -0.80
C ARG A 38 -4.74 -10.95 -1.50
N ALA A 39 -4.52 -9.84 -0.79
CA ALA A 39 -3.84 -8.67 -1.38
C ALA A 39 -2.46 -9.05 -1.93
N LYS A 40 -1.73 -9.92 -1.22
CA LYS A 40 -0.47 -10.51 -1.66
C LYS A 40 -0.55 -11.29 -2.98
N ASP A 41 -1.66 -12.01 -3.23
CA ASP A 41 -1.86 -12.75 -4.48
C ASP A 41 -2.13 -11.79 -5.68
N ILE A 42 -2.79 -10.66 -5.42
CA ILE A 42 -3.01 -9.61 -6.43
C ILE A 42 -1.68 -8.91 -6.73
N ALA A 43 -0.95 -8.50 -5.69
CA ALA A 43 0.38 -7.90 -5.81
C ALA A 43 1.35 -8.81 -6.58
N TYR A 44 1.35 -10.10 -6.28
CA TYR A 44 2.18 -11.07 -6.99
C TYR A 44 1.88 -11.14 -8.50
N ARG A 45 0.60 -11.12 -8.90
CA ARG A 45 0.23 -11.07 -10.32
C ARG A 45 0.68 -9.78 -11.00
N LEU A 46 0.59 -8.65 -10.29
CA LEU A 46 1.12 -7.38 -10.77
C LEU A 46 2.62 -7.47 -11.10
N GLN A 47 3.36 -8.31 -10.38
CA GLN A 47 4.80 -8.53 -10.60
C GLN A 47 5.13 -9.51 -11.75
N GLN A 48 4.26 -10.47 -12.08
CA GLN A 48 4.59 -11.58 -13.00
C GLN A 48 4.00 -11.45 -14.41
N ASP A 49 2.68 -11.23 -14.52
CA ASP A 49 1.94 -11.50 -15.78
C ASP A 49 1.28 -10.25 -16.40
N GLY A 50 1.48 -9.09 -15.77
CA GLY A 50 0.64 -7.93 -16.03
C GLY A 50 -0.68 -8.00 -15.24
N ALA A 51 -1.10 -6.84 -14.75
CA ALA A 51 -2.12 -6.63 -13.73
C ALA A 51 -3.51 -7.26 -13.97
N TYR A 52 -3.85 -7.60 -15.20
CA TYR A 52 -5.22 -7.88 -15.60
C TYR A 52 -5.30 -8.70 -16.89
N MET A 53 -6.41 -9.41 -17.05
CA MET A 53 -6.84 -9.91 -18.35
C MET A 53 -7.73 -8.85 -19.01
N THR A 54 -7.35 -8.40 -20.21
CA THR A 54 -8.23 -7.58 -21.05
C THR A 54 -9.35 -8.45 -21.61
N SER A 55 -10.57 -7.92 -21.54
CA SER A 55 -11.78 -8.54 -22.06
C SER A 55 -12.68 -7.46 -22.66
N ASP A 56 -13.53 -7.86 -23.59
CA ASP A 56 -14.73 -7.11 -23.94
C ASP A 56 -15.94 -7.68 -23.18
N LEU A 57 -17.08 -7.00 -23.29
CA LEU A 57 -18.33 -7.38 -22.66
C LEU A 57 -18.82 -8.78 -23.08
N SER A 58 -18.67 -9.13 -24.37
CA SER A 58 -19.10 -10.42 -24.91
C SER A 58 -18.29 -11.57 -24.31
N LYS A 59 -16.96 -11.43 -24.30
CA LYS A 59 -16.04 -12.39 -23.70
C LYS A 59 -16.22 -12.49 -22.19
N LEU A 60 -16.47 -11.36 -21.50
CA LEU A 60 -16.75 -11.37 -20.07
C LEU A 60 -18.02 -12.18 -19.76
N GLN A 61 -19.09 -11.93 -20.53
CA GLN A 61 -20.36 -12.63 -20.39
C GLN A 61 -20.24 -14.12 -20.72
N GLN A 62 -19.41 -14.49 -21.72
CA GLN A 62 -19.16 -15.89 -22.08
C GLN A 62 -18.39 -16.65 -20.98
N VAL A 63 -17.38 -16.02 -20.38
CA VAL A 63 -16.50 -16.68 -19.40
C VAL A 63 -17.13 -16.69 -18.00
N TYR A 64 -17.82 -15.62 -17.63
CA TYR A 64 -18.36 -15.36 -16.29
C TYR A 64 -19.88 -15.12 -16.31
N ASP A 65 -20.64 -16.08 -16.81
CA ASP A 65 -22.09 -15.97 -17.05
C ASP A 65 -23.02 -15.90 -15.81
N PHE A 66 -22.48 -15.81 -14.60
CA PHE A 66 -23.25 -15.83 -13.36
C PHE A 66 -23.98 -14.50 -13.06
N VAL A 67 -23.67 -13.42 -13.80
CA VAL A 67 -24.39 -12.14 -13.79
C VAL A 67 -24.63 -11.69 -15.23
N ASN A 68 -25.72 -10.95 -15.46
CA ASN A 68 -25.86 -10.14 -16.66
C ASN A 68 -25.00 -8.87 -16.52
N TRP A 69 -23.76 -8.92 -17.00
CA TRP A 69 -22.78 -7.84 -16.82
C TRP A 69 -23.22 -6.54 -17.46
N LYS A 70 -23.88 -6.61 -18.62
CA LYS A 70 -24.38 -5.42 -19.30
C LYS A 70 -25.37 -4.67 -18.41
N SER A 71 -26.41 -5.37 -17.95
CA SER A 71 -27.42 -4.79 -17.05
C SER A 71 -26.76 -4.24 -15.79
N LEU A 72 -25.88 -5.02 -15.14
CA LEU A 72 -25.23 -4.57 -13.91
C LEU A 72 -24.38 -3.31 -14.12
N PHE A 73 -23.62 -3.23 -15.21
CA PHE A 73 -22.80 -2.06 -15.50
C PHE A 73 -23.65 -0.86 -15.89
N GLU A 74 -24.69 -1.03 -16.70
CA GLU A 74 -25.61 0.06 -17.07
C GLU A 74 -26.34 0.60 -15.83
N ASP A 75 -26.72 -0.27 -14.89
CA ASP A 75 -27.32 0.13 -13.61
C ASP A 75 -26.33 0.85 -12.68
N ILE A 76 -25.05 0.41 -12.64
CA ILE A 76 -24.02 1.00 -11.77
C ILE A 76 -23.50 2.33 -12.30
N PHE A 77 -23.24 2.42 -13.60
CA PHE A 77 -22.61 3.57 -14.23
C PHE A 77 -23.62 4.55 -14.84
N GLU A 78 -24.91 4.21 -14.86
CA GLU A 78 -25.98 5.02 -15.45
C GLU A 78 -25.67 5.43 -16.91
N THR A 79 -24.95 4.58 -17.65
CA THR A 79 -24.57 4.79 -19.06
C THR A 79 -24.53 3.46 -19.81
N ASN A 80 -24.72 3.51 -21.12
CA ASN A 80 -24.73 2.31 -21.98
C ASN A 80 -23.34 1.68 -22.06
N VAL A 81 -23.24 0.36 -21.93
CA VAL A 81 -21.98 -0.36 -22.14
C VAL A 81 -21.99 -1.06 -23.49
N THR A 82 -20.93 -0.85 -24.26
CA THR A 82 -20.73 -1.37 -25.61
C THR A 82 -19.68 -2.49 -25.64
N ILE A 83 -19.62 -3.22 -26.75
CA ILE A 83 -18.60 -4.27 -26.95
C ILE A 83 -17.17 -3.71 -27.08
N ASN A 84 -17.03 -2.41 -27.37
CA ASN A 84 -15.73 -1.78 -27.54
C ASN A 84 -15.14 -1.30 -26.21
N ASP A 85 -15.90 -1.37 -25.12
CA ASP A 85 -15.44 -0.90 -23.82
C ASP A 85 -14.44 -1.89 -23.22
N PRO A 86 -13.21 -1.43 -22.91
CA PRO A 86 -12.19 -2.31 -22.37
C PRO A 86 -12.52 -2.66 -20.91
N ILE A 87 -12.60 -3.96 -20.63
CA ILE A 87 -12.82 -4.48 -19.28
C ILE A 87 -11.56 -5.17 -18.80
N TYR A 88 -11.06 -4.73 -17.65
CA TYR A 88 -9.85 -5.26 -17.02
C TYR A 88 -10.22 -6.19 -15.87
N VAL A 89 -10.02 -7.49 -16.05
CA VAL A 89 -10.29 -8.50 -15.01
C VAL A 89 -9.03 -8.70 -14.18
N MET A 90 -8.98 -8.06 -13.01
CA MET A 90 -7.82 -8.10 -12.09
C MET A 90 -7.61 -9.46 -11.41
N ALA A 91 -8.68 -10.23 -11.20
CA ALA A 91 -8.63 -11.50 -10.47
C ALA A 91 -9.36 -12.63 -11.22
N PRO A 92 -8.88 -13.07 -12.40
CA PRO A 92 -9.60 -14.03 -13.24
C PRO A 92 -9.82 -15.38 -12.54
N THR A 93 -8.84 -15.88 -11.78
CA THR A 93 -8.99 -17.12 -11.01
C THR A 93 -10.08 -17.02 -9.95
N TYR A 94 -10.21 -15.86 -9.28
CA TYR A 94 -11.30 -15.62 -8.34
C TYR A 94 -12.64 -15.63 -9.07
N MET A 95 -12.74 -14.96 -10.21
CA MET A 95 -13.97 -14.91 -11.00
C MET A 95 -14.43 -16.30 -11.47
N SER A 96 -13.49 -17.16 -11.91
CA SER A 96 -13.79 -18.55 -12.27
C SER A 96 -14.26 -19.37 -11.07
N ARG A 97 -13.62 -19.21 -9.90
CA ARG A 97 -14.04 -19.88 -8.66
C ARG A 97 -15.39 -19.38 -8.17
N LEU A 98 -15.65 -18.07 -8.27
CA LEU A 98 -16.89 -17.44 -7.88
C LEU A 98 -18.07 -17.98 -8.71
N ARG A 99 -17.89 -18.12 -10.03
CA ARG A 99 -18.86 -18.79 -10.90
C ARG A 99 -19.24 -20.17 -10.38
N HIS A 100 -18.24 -20.98 -10.05
CA HIS A 100 -18.46 -22.32 -9.50
C HIS A 100 -19.17 -22.25 -8.14
N VAL A 101 -18.73 -21.38 -7.22
CA VAL A 101 -19.40 -21.25 -5.90
C VAL A 101 -20.86 -20.86 -6.08
N ILE A 102 -21.17 -19.84 -6.87
CA ILE A 102 -22.55 -19.37 -7.08
C ILE A 102 -23.44 -20.50 -7.67
N SER A 103 -22.93 -21.30 -8.61
CA SER A 103 -23.73 -22.35 -9.25
C SER A 103 -24.14 -23.50 -8.32
N HIS A 104 -23.53 -23.64 -7.14
CA HIS A 104 -23.85 -24.69 -6.16
C HIS A 104 -24.98 -24.31 -5.20
N PHE A 105 -25.41 -23.04 -5.20
CA PHE A 105 -26.38 -22.55 -4.23
C PHE A 105 -27.61 -21.98 -4.92
N GLN A 106 -28.76 -22.12 -4.27
CA GLN A 106 -29.99 -21.49 -4.74
C GLN A 106 -29.83 -19.96 -4.71
N PRO A 107 -30.39 -19.20 -5.67
CA PRO A 107 -30.31 -17.74 -5.69
C PRO A 107 -30.75 -17.08 -4.39
N ARG A 108 -31.75 -17.66 -3.71
CA ARG A 108 -32.22 -17.21 -2.39
C ARG A 108 -31.14 -17.30 -1.30
N ILE A 109 -30.35 -18.39 -1.28
CA ILE A 109 -29.24 -18.56 -0.33
C ILE A 109 -28.14 -17.55 -0.64
N VAL A 110 -27.79 -17.39 -1.91
CA VAL A 110 -26.80 -16.40 -2.36
C VAL A 110 -27.23 -14.99 -1.93
N HIS A 111 -28.47 -14.61 -2.20
CA HIS A 111 -29.03 -13.31 -1.79
C HIS A 111 -28.94 -13.09 -0.27
N ASN A 112 -29.45 -14.03 0.52
CA ASN A 112 -29.43 -13.94 1.99
C ASN A 112 -28.00 -13.88 2.55
N ALA A 113 -27.07 -14.63 1.93
CA ALA A 113 -25.67 -14.62 2.33
C ALA A 113 -24.96 -13.31 1.98
N LEU A 114 -25.28 -12.69 0.84
CA LEU A 114 -24.76 -11.36 0.49
C LEU A 114 -25.28 -10.28 1.44
N LEU A 115 -26.55 -10.36 1.87
CA LEU A 115 -27.09 -9.48 2.91
C LEU A 115 -26.37 -9.67 4.25
N LEU A 116 -26.09 -10.92 4.62
CA LEU A 116 -25.35 -11.22 5.84
C LEU A 116 -23.92 -10.67 5.79
N VAL A 117 -23.20 -10.91 4.69
CA VAL A 117 -21.84 -10.38 4.47
C VAL A 117 -21.85 -8.86 4.51
N TYR A 118 -22.79 -8.22 3.80
CA TYR A 118 -22.95 -6.77 3.84
C TYR A 118 -23.17 -6.26 5.26
N ALA A 119 -24.04 -6.91 6.04
CA ALA A 119 -24.34 -6.51 7.41
C ALA A 119 -23.14 -6.69 8.36
N THR A 120 -22.39 -7.79 8.23
CA THR A 120 -21.28 -8.12 9.15
C THR A 120 -19.95 -7.47 8.78
N ASP A 121 -19.80 -7.03 7.54
CA ASP A 121 -18.55 -6.50 7.01
C ASP A 121 -18.73 -5.01 6.66
N VAL A 122 -19.24 -4.72 5.46
CA VAL A 122 -19.35 -3.34 4.92
C VAL A 122 -20.15 -2.41 5.82
N LEU A 123 -21.34 -2.83 6.27
CA LEU A 123 -22.20 -2.01 7.10
C LEU A 123 -21.61 -1.81 8.50
N HIS A 124 -21.04 -2.87 9.07
CA HIS A 124 -20.41 -2.81 10.39
C HIS A 124 -19.17 -1.90 10.40
N GLU A 125 -18.42 -1.84 9.31
CA GLU A 125 -17.27 -0.94 9.17
C GLU A 125 -17.67 0.54 9.23
N ILE A 126 -18.81 0.90 8.65
CA ILE A 126 -19.25 2.30 8.51
C ILE A 126 -20.29 2.70 9.56
N VAL A 127 -21.02 1.74 10.13
CA VAL A 127 -21.97 1.92 11.22
C VAL A 127 -21.82 0.81 12.26
N ASN A 128 -21.04 1.09 13.30
CA ASN A 128 -20.89 0.21 14.45
C ASN A 128 -21.58 0.80 15.69
N THR A 129 -22.68 0.16 16.10
CA THR A 129 -23.48 0.59 17.27
C THR A 129 -23.10 -0.15 18.56
N THR A 130 -22.13 -1.07 18.52
CA THR A 130 -21.73 -1.89 19.66
C THR A 130 -20.58 -1.29 20.48
N LEU A 131 -20.05 -0.16 20.03
CA LEU A 131 -18.89 0.49 20.64
C LEU A 131 -19.21 1.15 21.98
N ASN A 132 -18.28 1.02 22.93
CA ASN A 132 -18.36 1.70 24.21
C ASN A 132 -18.00 3.20 24.07
N GLU A 133 -18.19 3.98 25.13
CA GLU A 133 -17.93 5.43 25.11
C GLU A 133 -16.47 5.81 24.83
N LYS A 134 -15.51 4.94 25.16
CA LYS A 134 -14.09 5.18 24.91
C LYS A 134 -13.72 4.95 23.44
N GLU A 135 -14.35 3.99 22.79
CA GLU A 135 -14.09 3.62 21.38
C GLU A 135 -14.82 4.53 20.39
N ARG A 136 -16.01 5.02 20.78
CA ARG A 136 -16.91 5.79 19.91
C ARG A 136 -16.24 7.01 19.26
N PRO A 137 -15.47 7.88 19.96
CA PRO A 137 -14.85 9.05 19.33
C PRO A 137 -13.89 8.68 18.19
N ARG A 138 -13.06 7.64 18.40
CA ARG A 138 -12.09 7.19 17.39
C ARG A 138 -12.79 6.59 16.16
N PHE A 139 -13.86 5.84 16.38
CA PHE A 139 -14.69 5.31 15.29
C PHE A 139 -15.36 6.43 14.49
N CYS A 140 -16.02 7.37 15.16
CA CYS A 140 -16.67 8.51 14.51
C CYS A 140 -15.66 9.33 13.69
N MET A 141 -14.47 9.61 14.24
CA MET A 141 -13.39 10.25 13.50
C MET A 141 -13.01 9.45 12.25
N GLY A 142 -12.83 8.12 12.37
CA GLY A 142 -12.48 7.26 11.23
C GLY A 142 -13.54 7.28 10.11
N VAL A 143 -14.82 7.22 10.48
CA VAL A 143 -15.93 7.32 9.51
C VAL A 143 -15.96 8.70 8.87
N THR A 144 -15.81 9.78 9.64
CA THR A 144 -15.77 11.16 9.13
C THR A 144 -14.61 11.37 8.16
N VAL A 145 -13.41 10.88 8.49
CA VAL A 145 -12.22 10.96 7.64
C VAL A 145 -12.44 10.25 6.30
N LYS A 146 -13.08 9.08 6.29
CA LYS A 146 -13.39 8.32 5.07
C LYS A 146 -14.52 8.95 4.26
N ALA A 147 -15.56 9.45 4.92
CA ALA A 147 -16.75 9.98 4.27
C ALA A 147 -16.55 11.41 3.72
N LEU A 148 -15.69 12.20 4.39
CA LEU A 148 -15.48 13.63 4.13
C LEU A 148 -14.00 13.95 3.88
N SER A 149 -13.26 13.05 3.22
CA SER A 149 -11.80 13.13 3.04
C SER A 149 -11.31 14.49 2.54
N GLN A 150 -11.98 15.11 1.56
CA GLN A 150 -11.56 16.41 1.03
C GLN A 150 -11.80 17.56 2.02
N ALA A 151 -12.95 17.58 2.70
CA ALA A 151 -13.26 18.60 3.70
C ALA A 151 -12.33 18.48 4.93
N VAL A 152 -12.08 17.26 5.39
CA VAL A 152 -11.12 16.99 6.48
C VAL A 152 -9.70 17.37 6.04
N SER A 153 -9.34 17.14 4.78
CA SER A 153 -8.06 17.60 4.24
C SER A 153 -7.91 19.11 4.30
N ALA A 154 -8.95 19.87 3.93
CA ALA A 154 -8.96 21.33 4.05
C ALA A 154 -8.83 21.79 5.50
N LEU A 155 -9.58 21.17 6.42
CA LEU A 155 -9.46 21.45 7.86
C LEU A 155 -8.05 21.17 8.39
N TYR A 156 -7.43 20.07 7.96
CA TYR A 156 -6.10 19.66 8.39
C TYR A 156 -5.00 20.60 7.91
N VAL A 157 -5.01 21.00 6.63
CA VAL A 157 -3.96 21.86 6.07
C VAL A 157 -4.07 23.31 6.52
N THR A 158 -5.28 23.79 6.80
CA THR A 158 -5.53 25.17 7.27
C THR A 158 -5.06 25.42 8.71
N GLN A 159 -4.65 24.38 9.45
CA GLN A 159 -3.96 24.51 10.73
C GLN A 159 -2.52 25.05 10.58
N TYR A 160 -1.98 25.11 9.36
CA TYR A 160 -0.60 25.51 9.06
C TYR A 160 -0.58 26.70 8.12
N SER A 161 0.43 27.56 8.20
CA SER A 161 0.57 28.67 7.24
C SER A 161 0.99 28.17 5.85
N LYS A 162 0.61 28.90 4.79
CA LYS A 162 1.03 28.59 3.41
C LYS A 162 2.55 28.66 3.28
N GLU A 163 3.19 29.55 4.02
CA GLU A 163 4.64 29.76 4.06
C GLU A 163 5.35 28.55 4.67
N TYR A 164 4.81 28.01 5.76
CA TYR A 164 5.33 26.80 6.40
C TYR A 164 5.29 25.59 5.45
N LEU A 165 4.14 25.37 4.80
CA LEU A 165 3.98 24.27 3.84
C LEU A 165 4.97 24.39 2.67
N LYS A 166 5.14 25.60 2.10
CA LYS A 166 6.09 25.85 1.01
C LYS A 166 7.53 25.58 1.43
N HIS A 167 7.91 26.04 2.63
CA HIS A 167 9.25 25.85 3.17
C HIS A 167 9.56 24.37 3.39
N LEU A 168 8.61 23.62 3.97
CA LEU A 168 8.73 22.17 4.13
C LEU A 168 8.89 21.47 2.79
N SER A 169 8.02 21.74 1.81
CA SER A 169 8.11 21.17 0.46
C SER A 169 9.49 21.39 -0.16
N TYR A 170 10.02 22.62 -0.08
CA TYR A 170 11.34 22.94 -0.64
C TYR A 170 12.47 22.10 -0.03
N GLN A 171 12.42 21.86 1.28
CA GLN A 171 13.44 21.08 1.98
C GLN A 171 13.36 19.60 1.65
N ILE A 172 12.13 19.09 1.53
CA ILE A 172 11.86 17.74 1.09
C ILE A 172 12.31 17.53 -0.37
N GLU A 173 12.06 18.49 -1.26
CA GLU A 173 12.55 18.46 -2.65
C GLU A 173 14.09 18.43 -2.72
N ASN A 174 14.77 19.17 -1.84
CA ASN A 174 16.23 19.13 -1.75
C ASN A 174 16.75 17.75 -1.32
N MET A 175 16.16 17.14 -0.29
CA MET A 175 16.51 15.78 0.14
C MET A 175 16.27 14.78 -1.01
N PHE A 176 15.10 14.84 -1.63
CA PHE A 176 14.74 13.99 -2.77
C PHE A 176 15.76 14.10 -3.92
N SER A 177 16.22 15.32 -4.23
CA SER A 177 17.27 15.57 -5.23
C SER A 177 18.63 14.95 -4.86
N VAL A 178 19.03 15.02 -3.58
CA VAL A 178 20.25 14.35 -3.10
C VAL A 178 20.12 12.83 -3.29
N LEU A 179 19.00 12.24 -2.88
CA LEU A 179 18.76 10.80 -3.00
C LEU A 179 18.75 10.32 -4.46
N LYS A 180 18.09 11.07 -5.36
CA LYS A 180 18.12 10.79 -6.80
C LYS A 180 19.54 10.80 -7.36
N ARG A 181 20.37 11.79 -7.00
CA ARG A 181 21.76 11.87 -7.45
C ARG A 181 22.61 10.72 -6.90
N THR A 182 22.38 10.32 -5.65
CA THR A 182 23.04 9.14 -5.08
C THR A 182 22.65 7.88 -5.84
N LEU A 183 21.36 7.66 -6.10
CA LEU A 183 20.91 6.50 -6.87
C LEU A 183 21.45 6.53 -8.30
N GLU A 184 21.52 7.70 -8.94
CA GLU A 184 22.17 7.86 -10.26
C GLU A 184 23.62 7.36 -10.25
N SER A 185 24.42 7.77 -9.25
CA SER A 185 25.80 7.31 -9.11
C SER A 185 25.88 5.79 -8.92
N ARG A 186 24.94 5.23 -8.15
CA ARG A 186 24.86 3.79 -7.90
C ARG A 186 24.48 3.02 -9.16
N ILE A 187 23.46 3.46 -9.90
CA ILE A 187 23.06 2.90 -11.21
C ILE A 187 24.25 2.87 -12.16
N LYS A 188 25.01 3.97 -12.27
CA LYS A 188 26.21 4.04 -13.12
C LYS A 188 27.26 2.99 -12.75
N GLY A 189 27.45 2.73 -11.46
CA GLY A 189 28.41 1.77 -10.92
C GLY A 189 27.95 0.31 -10.95
N THR A 190 26.69 0.02 -11.27
CA THR A 190 26.20 -1.36 -11.33
C THR A 190 26.81 -2.12 -12.52
N THR A 191 27.13 -3.39 -12.28
CA THR A 191 27.70 -4.31 -13.29
C THR A 191 26.68 -5.26 -13.91
N TRP A 192 25.46 -5.27 -13.38
CA TRP A 192 24.43 -6.23 -13.79
C TRP A 192 23.53 -5.70 -14.91
N MET A 193 23.43 -4.38 -15.08
CA MET A 193 22.75 -3.76 -16.22
C MET A 193 23.71 -3.61 -17.40
N ASP A 194 23.25 -3.94 -18.61
CA ASP A 194 23.90 -3.50 -19.85
C ASP A 194 23.78 -1.98 -20.03
N GLU A 195 24.59 -1.40 -20.91
CA GLU A 195 24.67 0.05 -21.11
C GLU A 195 23.36 0.67 -21.62
N SER A 196 22.58 -0.05 -22.43
CA SER A 196 21.29 0.45 -22.92
C SER A 196 20.24 0.51 -21.82
N THR A 197 20.17 -0.54 -20.99
CA THR A 197 19.30 -0.61 -19.82
C THR A 197 19.69 0.46 -18.79
N LYS A 198 20.99 0.66 -18.56
CA LYS A 198 21.52 1.69 -17.66
C LYS A 198 21.17 3.09 -18.13
N ALA A 199 21.35 3.39 -19.43
CA ALA A 199 20.99 4.68 -20.01
C ALA A 199 19.49 4.98 -19.85
N TYR A 200 18.64 3.97 -20.06
CA TYR A 200 17.19 4.11 -19.87
C TYR A 200 16.82 4.34 -18.41
N ALA A 201 17.38 3.55 -17.47
CA ALA A 201 17.15 3.71 -16.05
C ALA A 201 17.50 5.12 -15.56
N LEU A 202 18.61 5.69 -16.07
CA LEU A 202 19.00 7.07 -15.79
C LEU A 202 18.03 8.10 -16.36
N GLY A 203 17.52 7.90 -17.58
CA GLY A 203 16.49 8.76 -18.17
C GLY A 203 15.18 8.74 -17.37
N LYS A 204 14.74 7.54 -16.95
CA LYS A 204 13.57 7.37 -16.09
C LYS A 204 13.77 8.01 -14.71
N LEU A 205 14.96 7.86 -14.11
CA LEU A 205 15.29 8.51 -12.84
C LEU A 205 15.28 10.03 -12.98
N ALA A 206 15.82 10.58 -14.07
CA ALA A 206 15.86 12.03 -14.29
C ALA A 206 14.45 12.65 -14.28
N THR A 207 13.48 11.99 -14.91
CA THR A 207 12.09 12.44 -15.01
C THR A 207 11.23 12.15 -13.79
N LEU A 208 11.68 11.28 -12.87
CA LEU A 208 10.96 10.93 -11.64
C LEU A 208 10.62 12.18 -10.82
N LYS A 209 9.34 12.39 -10.51
CA LYS A 209 8.83 13.58 -9.81
C LYS A 209 8.51 13.29 -8.35
N GLY A 210 8.52 14.34 -7.54
CA GLY A 210 8.00 14.33 -6.18
C GLY A 210 6.64 15.03 -6.08
N GLN A 211 5.69 14.46 -5.35
CA GLN A 211 4.43 15.09 -5.01
C GLN A 211 4.38 15.38 -3.50
N PHE A 212 5.01 16.49 -3.11
CA PHE A 212 5.18 16.88 -1.69
C PHE A 212 4.32 18.07 -1.28
N ASN A 213 3.63 18.69 -2.25
CA ASN A 213 2.74 19.80 -2.02
C ASN A 213 1.33 19.31 -1.67
N THR A 214 0.59 20.13 -0.93
CA THR A 214 -0.86 19.94 -0.73
C THR A 214 -1.65 20.45 -1.92
N TRP A 215 -2.82 19.87 -2.20
CA TRP A 215 -3.68 20.33 -3.29
C TRP A 215 -4.14 21.78 -3.07
N PRO A 216 -3.89 22.72 -4.01
CA PRO A 216 -4.22 24.14 -3.81
C PRO A 216 -5.71 24.41 -3.55
N GLN A 217 -6.61 23.58 -4.05
CA GLN A 217 -8.05 23.79 -3.87
C GLN A 217 -8.53 23.62 -2.43
N LEU A 218 -7.73 22.94 -1.59
CA LEU A 218 -8.01 22.86 -0.16
C LEU A 218 -7.97 24.22 0.56
N TRP A 219 -7.40 25.25 -0.08
CA TRP A 219 -7.34 26.63 0.41
C TRP A 219 -8.37 27.56 -0.24
N ASN A 220 -9.24 27.02 -1.11
CA ASN A 220 -10.27 27.79 -1.78
C ASN A 220 -11.60 27.63 -1.04
N ASP A 221 -12.03 28.68 -0.35
CA ASP A 221 -13.26 28.67 0.45
C ASP A 221 -14.49 28.33 -0.38
N SER A 222 -14.56 28.76 -1.65
CA SER A 222 -15.68 28.42 -2.54
C SER A 222 -15.75 26.91 -2.80
N PHE A 223 -14.60 26.29 -3.06
CA PHE A 223 -14.49 24.84 -3.23
C PHE A 223 -14.89 24.09 -1.96
N VAL A 224 -14.36 24.50 -0.80
CA VAL A 224 -14.68 23.85 0.48
C VAL A 224 -16.17 24.03 0.82
N ASN A 225 -16.74 25.22 0.61
CA ASN A 225 -18.16 25.48 0.83
C ASN A 225 -19.03 24.62 -0.09
N GLN A 226 -18.65 24.43 -1.35
CA GLN A 226 -19.34 23.53 -2.26
C GLN A 226 -19.37 22.09 -1.69
N LEU A 227 -18.21 21.56 -1.28
CA LEU A 227 -18.11 20.21 -0.71
C LEU A 227 -19.02 20.00 0.52
N ILE A 228 -19.15 21.04 1.36
CA ILE A 228 -20.00 21.00 2.54
C ILE A 228 -21.48 21.16 2.18
N SER A 229 -21.80 22.00 1.19
CA SER A 229 -23.19 22.24 0.75
C SER A 229 -23.85 21.01 0.13
N GLU A 230 -23.05 20.07 -0.39
CA GLU A 230 -23.52 18.79 -0.91
C GLU A 230 -23.92 17.79 0.19
N LEU A 231 -23.70 18.11 1.47
CA LEU A 231 -23.98 17.23 2.59
C LEU A 231 -25.38 17.46 3.18
N ASP A 232 -26.24 16.44 3.12
CA ASP A 232 -27.50 16.38 3.87
C ASP A 232 -27.29 15.61 5.19
N VAL A 233 -26.93 16.33 6.26
CA VAL A 233 -26.62 15.74 7.59
C VAL A 233 -27.69 16.13 8.59
N GLY A 234 -28.49 15.16 9.02
CA GLY A 234 -29.49 15.31 10.09
C GLY A 234 -29.08 14.65 11.41
N ASN A 235 -30.03 14.47 12.32
CA ASN A 235 -29.78 13.82 13.62
C ASN A 235 -29.66 12.28 13.56
N ASN A 236 -29.83 11.67 12.38
CA ASN A 236 -29.78 10.22 12.22
C ASN A 236 -28.43 9.78 11.61
N PHE A 237 -27.52 9.34 12.47
CA PHE A 237 -26.19 8.88 12.08
C PHE A 237 -26.21 7.81 10.98
N PHE A 238 -27.06 6.78 11.12
CA PHE A 238 -27.17 5.69 10.13
C PHE A 238 -27.55 6.25 8.75
N LYS A 239 -28.58 7.10 8.69
CA LYS A 239 -29.03 7.71 7.42
C LYS A 239 -27.93 8.57 6.79
N ASN A 240 -27.26 9.40 7.60
CA ASN A 240 -26.19 10.29 7.12
C ASN A 240 -25.05 9.50 6.49
N VAL A 241 -24.55 8.46 7.18
CA VAL A 241 -23.44 7.64 6.70
C VAL A 241 -23.85 6.89 5.42
N ILE A 242 -24.99 6.21 5.41
CA ILE A 242 -25.42 5.45 4.22
C ILE A 242 -25.64 6.36 3.01
N SER A 243 -26.27 7.52 3.20
CA SER A 243 -26.48 8.50 2.12
C SER A 243 -25.14 8.97 1.54
N ARG A 244 -24.20 9.37 2.41
CA ARG A 244 -22.88 9.83 1.95
C ARG A 244 -22.07 8.74 1.27
N TYR A 245 -22.06 7.51 1.79
CA TYR A 245 -21.35 6.41 1.14
C TYR A 245 -21.97 6.01 -0.19
N ARG A 246 -23.29 6.15 -0.37
CA ARG A 246 -23.93 5.99 -1.69
C ARG A 246 -23.46 7.06 -2.67
N GLN A 247 -23.43 8.32 -2.25
CA GLN A 247 -22.93 9.44 -3.06
C GLN A 247 -21.45 9.29 -3.43
N LEU A 248 -20.62 8.78 -2.52
CA LEU A 248 -19.20 8.52 -2.81
C LEU A 248 -18.97 7.34 -3.76
N ARG A 249 -19.90 6.37 -3.78
CA ARG A 249 -19.81 5.18 -4.63
C ARG A 249 -20.54 5.36 -5.97
N SER A 250 -21.44 6.32 -6.10
CA SER A 250 -21.98 6.70 -7.40
C SER A 250 -20.85 7.28 -8.22
N ILE A 251 -20.60 6.69 -9.39
CA ILE A 251 -19.62 7.22 -10.35
C ILE A 251 -20.36 8.31 -11.13
N PRO A 252 -19.97 9.58 -11.02
CA PRO A 252 -20.68 10.63 -11.73
C PRO A 252 -20.41 10.51 -13.23
N GLY A 253 -21.46 10.22 -14.00
CA GLY A 253 -21.50 10.43 -15.43
C GLY A 253 -20.96 9.30 -16.30
N ASP A 254 -20.97 9.58 -17.60
CA ASP A 254 -20.62 8.65 -18.66
C ASP A 254 -19.11 8.33 -18.65
N PHE A 255 -18.74 7.07 -18.37
CA PHE A 255 -17.33 6.68 -18.26
C PHE A 255 -16.55 6.87 -19.58
N HIS A 256 -17.24 6.96 -20.73
CA HIS A 256 -16.63 7.30 -22.02
C HIS A 256 -16.11 8.74 -22.08
N LYS A 257 -16.57 9.62 -21.19
CA LYS A 257 -16.22 11.04 -21.12
C LYS A 257 -15.28 11.35 -19.96
N ILE A 258 -14.83 10.32 -19.22
CA ILE A 258 -13.85 10.51 -18.15
C ILE A 258 -12.58 11.06 -18.78
N THR A 259 -12.32 12.33 -18.51
CA THR A 259 -11.03 12.96 -18.80
C THR A 259 -10.00 12.26 -17.92
N PRO A 260 -8.76 12.00 -18.39
CA PRO A 260 -7.70 11.53 -17.52
C PRO A 260 -7.68 12.40 -16.27
N PRO A 261 -7.71 11.81 -15.06
CA PRO A 261 -7.85 12.61 -13.85
C PRO A 261 -6.74 13.66 -13.85
N GLU A 262 -7.13 14.92 -13.61
CA GLU A 262 -6.16 15.93 -13.17
C GLU A 262 -5.30 15.31 -12.07
N LYS A 263 -4.01 15.69 -12.04
CA LYS A 263 -3.01 15.30 -11.05
C LYS A 263 -3.65 14.72 -9.78
N LYS A 264 -3.55 13.41 -9.57
CA LYS A 264 -4.11 12.76 -8.35
C LYS A 264 -3.35 13.27 -7.14
N TRP A 265 -4.03 13.93 -6.21
CA TRP A 265 -3.44 14.38 -4.95
C TRP A 265 -3.79 13.40 -3.84
N ALA A 266 -2.80 12.97 -3.07
CA ALA A 266 -3.05 12.24 -1.84
C ALA A 266 -3.68 13.16 -0.78
N TYR A 267 -4.51 12.58 0.09
CA TYR A 267 -5.08 13.32 1.21
C TYR A 267 -3.96 13.71 2.20
N PRO A 268 -3.77 15.00 2.51
CA PRO A 268 -2.67 15.48 3.35
C PRO A 268 -2.57 14.84 4.74
N PHE A 269 -3.67 14.36 5.33
CA PHE A 269 -3.66 13.70 6.64
C PHE A 269 -3.21 12.23 6.61
N MET A 270 -3.06 11.64 5.41
CA MET A 270 -2.69 10.23 5.27
C MET A 270 -1.24 10.02 5.73
N VAL A 271 -1.02 9.04 6.60
CA VAL A 271 0.31 8.61 7.02
C VAL A 271 0.71 7.41 6.18
N ASN A 272 1.20 7.67 4.97
CA ASN A 272 1.71 6.65 4.05
C ASN A 272 2.68 7.28 3.03
N ALA A 273 3.50 6.49 2.37
CA ALA A 273 4.27 6.90 1.20
C ALA A 273 4.06 5.86 0.09
N PHE A 274 4.14 6.28 -1.17
CA PHE A 274 4.00 5.35 -2.29
C PHE A 274 4.60 5.90 -3.58
N TYR A 275 5.10 5.01 -4.43
CA TYR A 275 5.37 5.28 -5.83
C TYR A 275 4.11 5.10 -6.70
N GLU A 276 3.70 6.17 -7.37
CA GLU A 276 2.63 6.13 -8.37
C GLU A 276 3.24 5.90 -9.77
N VAL A 277 3.15 4.65 -10.21
CA VAL A 277 3.72 4.18 -11.48
C VAL A 277 3.19 4.93 -12.69
N THR A 278 1.89 5.27 -12.72
CA THR A 278 1.25 5.92 -13.87
C THR A 278 1.67 7.37 -14.06
N MET A 279 2.32 7.96 -13.05
CA MET A 279 2.81 9.33 -13.07
C MET A 279 4.32 9.43 -12.93
N ASN A 280 5.02 8.29 -12.85
CA ASN A 280 6.42 8.19 -12.47
C ASN A 280 6.76 9.17 -11.31
N SER A 281 6.04 9.03 -10.20
CA SER A 281 6.06 10.02 -9.11
C SER A 281 6.11 9.36 -7.74
N VAL A 282 6.95 9.87 -6.85
CA VAL A 282 6.90 9.54 -5.41
C VAL A 282 5.89 10.48 -4.74
N VAL A 283 4.92 9.90 -4.04
CA VAL A 283 3.86 10.63 -3.33
C VAL A 283 4.06 10.48 -1.83
N MET A 284 4.22 11.62 -1.15
CA MET A 284 4.28 11.67 0.31
C MET A 284 3.32 12.75 0.81
N PRO A 285 2.19 12.36 1.44
CA PRO A 285 1.25 13.30 2.01
C PRO A 285 1.88 14.07 3.18
N PHE A 286 1.33 15.24 3.43
CA PHE A 286 1.87 16.20 4.40
C PHE A 286 2.02 15.63 5.82
N ALA A 287 1.13 14.74 6.28
CA ALA A 287 1.22 14.15 7.61
C ALA A 287 2.48 13.30 7.83
N VAL A 288 3.03 12.68 6.77
CA VAL A 288 4.32 11.98 6.85
C VAL A 288 5.45 13.01 6.91
N LEU A 289 5.41 14.03 6.05
CA LEU A 289 6.46 15.06 5.95
C LEU A 289 6.54 15.95 7.20
N ASN A 290 5.43 16.12 7.92
CA ASN A 290 5.30 17.03 9.04
C ASN A 290 5.57 16.38 10.42
N GLN A 291 6.06 15.14 10.49
CA GLN A 291 6.38 14.57 11.80
C GLN A 291 7.58 15.29 12.43
N PRO A 292 7.57 15.52 13.75
CA PRO A 292 8.62 16.28 14.44
C PRO A 292 10.04 15.77 14.19
N TYR A 293 10.22 14.47 14.01
CA TYR A 293 11.53 13.84 13.78
C TYR A 293 12.10 14.07 12.37
N PHE A 294 11.33 14.70 11.47
CA PHE A 294 11.72 14.98 10.08
C PHE A 294 11.93 16.48 9.79
N LEU A 295 11.77 17.34 10.79
CA LEU A 295 11.97 18.79 10.65
C LEU A 295 13.47 19.14 10.67
N ASN A 296 13.87 20.16 9.92
CA ASN A 296 15.28 20.58 9.69
C ASN A 296 16.09 20.96 10.93
N GLU A 297 15.48 20.92 12.10
CA GLU A 297 16.18 21.13 13.35
C GLU A 297 16.86 19.85 13.85
N VAL A 298 16.68 18.72 13.16
CA VAL A 298 17.39 17.47 13.48
C VAL A 298 18.71 17.33 12.69
N PRO A 299 19.75 16.72 13.28
CA PRO A 299 20.98 16.35 12.57
C PRO A 299 20.71 15.53 11.30
N LYS A 300 21.58 15.65 10.29
CA LYS A 300 21.32 15.05 8.96
C LYS A 300 21.28 13.53 9.01
N PHE A 301 22.05 12.88 9.88
CA PHE A 301 21.97 11.42 10.04
C PHE A 301 20.58 10.96 10.52
N ILE A 302 19.83 11.77 11.29
CA ILE A 302 18.45 11.47 11.68
C ILE A 302 17.57 11.62 10.46
N ALA A 303 17.60 12.80 9.82
CA ALA A 303 16.75 13.10 8.67
C ALA A 303 16.91 12.07 7.52
N PHE A 304 18.14 11.65 7.22
CA PHE A 304 18.40 10.64 6.20
C PHE A 304 18.18 9.21 6.70
N GLY A 305 18.46 8.91 7.97
CA GLY A 305 18.17 7.61 8.56
C GLY A 305 16.68 7.30 8.62
N THR A 306 15.84 8.34 8.71
CA THR A 306 14.39 8.19 8.81
C THR A 306 13.69 8.56 7.49
N MET A 307 13.53 9.84 7.16
CA MET A 307 12.84 10.30 5.95
C MET A 307 13.59 9.91 4.68
N GLY A 308 14.92 10.02 4.70
CA GLY A 308 15.76 9.62 3.56
C GLY A 308 15.63 8.13 3.22
N LEU A 309 15.45 7.28 4.23
CA LEU A 309 15.17 5.84 4.05
C LEU A 309 13.84 5.63 3.34
N ILE A 310 12.76 6.26 3.81
CA ILE A 310 11.42 6.14 3.20
C ILE A 310 11.44 6.67 1.76
N PHE A 311 12.06 7.83 1.51
CA PHE A 311 12.19 8.34 0.14
C PHE A 311 12.96 7.41 -0.77
N SER A 312 14.06 6.86 -0.29
CA SER A 312 14.88 5.96 -1.10
C SER A 312 14.09 4.69 -1.43
N HIS A 313 13.35 4.15 -0.48
CA HIS A 313 12.43 3.03 -0.68
C HIS A 313 11.43 3.34 -1.81
N GLU A 314 10.72 4.48 -1.75
CA GLU A 314 9.77 4.85 -2.80
C GLU A 314 10.40 5.13 -4.16
N ILE A 315 11.59 5.73 -4.20
CA ILE A 315 12.33 5.94 -5.46
C ILE A 315 12.65 4.60 -6.11
N LEU A 316 12.99 3.59 -5.31
CA LEU A 316 13.42 2.27 -5.80
C LEU A 316 12.27 1.45 -6.38
N HIS A 317 11.01 1.71 -5.99
CA HIS A 317 9.85 1.12 -6.67
C HIS A 317 9.74 1.50 -8.14
N ALA A 318 10.39 2.59 -8.59
CA ALA A 318 10.51 2.88 -10.02
C ALA A 318 11.35 1.84 -10.79
N PHE A 319 12.13 1.02 -10.08
CA PHE A 319 13.10 0.07 -10.63
C PHE A 319 12.97 -1.35 -10.05
N ASP A 320 11.89 -1.65 -9.32
CA ASP A 320 11.54 -3.03 -8.96
C ASP A 320 10.90 -3.78 -10.14
N LEU A 321 10.53 -5.05 -9.96
CA LEU A 321 9.99 -5.87 -11.06
C LEU A 321 8.69 -5.32 -11.66
N THR A 322 7.92 -4.54 -10.91
CA THR A 322 6.72 -3.89 -11.41
C THR A 322 7.07 -2.54 -12.05
N GLY A 323 7.93 -1.75 -11.41
CA GLY A 323 8.37 -0.44 -11.90
C GLY A 323 9.04 -0.52 -13.27
N VAL A 324 9.88 -1.53 -13.51
CA VAL A 324 10.59 -1.70 -14.79
C VAL A 324 9.70 -2.04 -15.98
N GLU A 325 8.44 -2.42 -15.74
CA GLU A 325 7.47 -2.65 -16.81
C GLU A 325 6.87 -1.35 -17.36
N TYR A 326 7.19 -0.20 -16.74
CA TYR A 326 6.67 1.12 -17.10
C TYR A 326 7.79 2.11 -17.42
N ASN A 327 7.55 2.93 -18.43
CA ASN A 327 8.46 4.00 -18.85
C ASN A 327 8.33 5.27 -17.99
N GLU A 328 9.08 6.30 -18.34
CA GLU A 328 9.09 7.62 -17.68
C GLU A 328 7.75 8.35 -17.69
N ASN A 329 6.87 8.01 -18.63
CA ASN A 329 5.53 8.58 -18.76
C ASN A 329 4.45 7.76 -18.04
N GLY A 330 4.84 6.68 -17.35
CA GLY A 330 3.92 5.79 -16.66
C GLY A 330 3.12 4.88 -17.59
N THR A 331 3.60 4.67 -18.81
CA THR A 331 3.01 3.75 -19.79
C THR A 331 3.75 2.42 -19.77
N LYS A 332 3.02 1.31 -19.86
CA LYS A 332 3.61 -0.03 -19.92
C LYS A 332 4.51 -0.15 -21.15
N HIS A 333 5.80 -0.38 -20.94
CA HIS A 333 6.82 -0.48 -21.97
C HIS A 333 8.04 -1.21 -21.40
N SER A 334 8.36 -2.39 -21.94
CA SER A 334 9.52 -3.17 -21.51
C SER A 334 10.81 -2.56 -22.07
N TRP A 335 11.49 -1.75 -21.26
CA TRP A 335 12.71 -1.03 -21.65
C TRP A 335 14.01 -1.72 -21.24
N MET A 336 13.95 -2.76 -20.40
CA MET A 336 15.11 -3.57 -20.05
C MET A 336 15.38 -4.64 -21.10
N THR A 337 16.65 -4.96 -21.35
CA THR A 337 16.99 -6.19 -22.08
C THR A 337 16.63 -7.42 -21.25
N THR A 338 16.39 -8.56 -21.92
CA THR A 338 16.10 -9.83 -21.26
C THR A 338 17.20 -10.23 -20.27
N GLU A 339 18.47 -10.01 -20.63
CA GLU A 339 19.59 -10.34 -19.76
C GLU A 339 19.63 -9.48 -18.49
N SER A 340 19.45 -8.16 -18.62
CA SER A 340 19.39 -7.26 -17.48
C SER A 340 18.19 -7.56 -16.58
N LYS A 341 17.04 -7.93 -17.15
CA LYS A 341 15.84 -8.34 -16.39
C LYS A 341 16.09 -9.64 -15.60
N LEU A 342 16.65 -10.67 -16.22
CA LEU A 342 17.01 -11.92 -15.52
C LEU A 342 18.02 -11.68 -14.38
N ARG A 343 18.97 -10.75 -14.57
CA ARG A 343 19.93 -10.38 -13.53
C ARG A 343 19.28 -9.59 -12.39
N LEU A 344 18.29 -8.74 -12.67
CA LEU A 344 17.47 -8.10 -11.64
C LEU A 344 16.72 -9.16 -10.82
N GLU A 345 16.01 -10.07 -11.49
CA GLU A 345 15.28 -11.17 -10.85
C GLU A 345 16.18 -12.02 -9.95
N ALA A 346 17.37 -12.41 -10.43
CA ALA A 346 18.34 -13.19 -9.65
C ALA A 346 18.82 -12.46 -8.37
N ARG A 347 18.90 -11.12 -8.41
CA ARG A 347 19.28 -10.30 -7.24
C ARG A 347 18.15 -10.22 -6.22
N LEU A 348 16.91 -10.04 -6.67
CA LEU A 348 15.75 -10.10 -5.78
C LEU A 348 15.58 -11.50 -5.20
N GLU A 349 15.87 -12.55 -5.97
CA GLU A 349 15.86 -13.93 -5.50
C GLU A 349 16.93 -14.19 -4.41
N CYS A 350 18.10 -13.55 -4.51
CA CYS A 350 19.10 -13.57 -3.42
C CYS A 350 18.49 -13.06 -2.11
N ILE A 351 17.85 -11.88 -2.15
CA ILE A 351 17.21 -11.26 -0.98
C ILE A 351 16.11 -12.17 -0.45
N ALA A 352 15.20 -12.62 -1.32
CA ALA A 352 14.10 -13.50 -0.94
C ALA A 352 14.61 -14.78 -0.24
N LYS A 353 15.59 -15.48 -0.82
CA LYS A 353 16.17 -16.71 -0.23
C LYS A 353 16.90 -16.46 1.08
N GLN A 354 17.62 -15.34 1.19
CA GLN A 354 18.31 -14.99 2.43
C GLN A 354 17.31 -14.71 3.54
N TYR A 355 16.29 -13.90 3.25
CA TYR A 355 15.21 -13.64 4.18
C TYR A 355 14.55 -14.99 4.57
N ALA A 356 14.28 -15.87 3.60
CA ALA A 356 13.64 -17.17 3.80
C ALA A 356 14.31 -18.08 4.79
N SER A 357 15.62 -18.18 4.65
CA SER A 357 16.44 -18.99 5.54
C SER A 357 16.70 -18.34 6.90
N THR A 358 16.44 -17.03 7.05
CA THR A 358 16.79 -16.26 8.26
C THR A 358 15.61 -16.08 9.21
N PHE A 359 14.39 -15.87 8.69
CA PHE A 359 13.27 -15.41 9.50
C PHE A 359 12.09 -16.40 9.54
N ILE A 360 12.27 -17.51 10.24
CA ILE A 360 11.15 -18.38 10.64
C ILE A 360 10.72 -17.93 12.04
N HIS A 361 9.44 -17.58 12.21
CA HIS A 361 8.92 -17.13 13.51
C HIS A 361 7.86 -18.10 14.04
N GLN A 362 8.00 -18.48 15.30
CA GLN A 362 7.00 -19.24 16.03
C GLN A 362 6.20 -18.29 16.90
N VAL A 363 4.88 -18.34 16.77
CA VAL A 363 3.96 -17.57 17.60
C VAL A 363 2.99 -18.52 18.31
N GLU A 364 2.61 -18.18 19.53
CA GLU A 364 1.51 -18.86 20.21
C GLU A 364 0.17 -18.32 19.68
N PHE A 365 -0.67 -19.20 19.15
CA PHE A 365 -1.99 -18.85 18.67
C PHE A 365 -3.00 -19.89 19.12
N LEU A 366 -4.00 -19.44 19.88
CA LEU A 366 -5.05 -20.29 20.46
C LEU A 366 -4.51 -21.46 21.33
N GLY A 367 -3.36 -21.25 22.00
CA GLY A 367 -2.73 -22.25 22.87
C GLY A 367 -1.78 -23.22 22.15
N ASP A 368 -1.66 -23.13 20.83
CA ASP A 368 -0.73 -23.92 20.02
C ASP A 368 0.44 -23.07 19.52
N GLN A 369 1.62 -23.69 19.35
CA GLN A 369 2.75 -23.06 18.69
C GLN A 369 2.61 -23.20 17.17
N VAL A 370 2.53 -22.08 16.47
CA VAL A 370 2.34 -22.01 15.02
C VAL A 370 3.58 -21.43 14.36
N ASN A 371 4.15 -22.17 13.40
CA ASN A 371 5.17 -21.62 12.51
C ASN A 371 4.51 -20.66 11.53
N VAL A 372 4.94 -19.41 11.53
CA VAL A 372 4.50 -18.38 10.59
C VAL A 372 5.65 -18.05 9.66
N GLU A 373 5.45 -18.36 8.39
CA GLU A 373 6.40 -18.10 7.31
C GLU A 373 5.74 -17.14 6.31
N PHE A 374 6.40 -16.02 6.04
CA PHE A 374 5.93 -15.09 5.02
C PHE A 374 6.43 -15.49 3.64
N ASP A 375 5.67 -15.11 2.62
CA ASP A 375 6.04 -15.45 1.24
C ASP A 375 7.12 -14.48 0.73
N TRP A 376 8.35 -14.97 0.74
CA TRP A 376 9.55 -14.27 0.29
C TRP A 376 9.48 -13.83 -1.17
N ASN A 377 8.74 -14.58 -2.00
CA ASN A 377 8.58 -14.26 -3.41
C ASN A 377 7.59 -13.10 -3.62
N ILE A 378 6.64 -12.92 -2.69
CA ILE A 378 5.73 -11.78 -2.70
C ILE A 378 6.43 -10.52 -2.17
N THR A 379 7.15 -10.66 -1.05
CA THR A 379 7.82 -9.54 -0.35
C THR A 379 9.11 -9.06 -1.02
N ARG A 380 9.57 -9.70 -2.11
CA ARG A 380 10.88 -9.42 -2.73
C ARG A 380 11.06 -7.99 -3.24
N ASN A 381 10.01 -7.36 -3.77
CA ASN A 381 10.09 -5.95 -4.23
C ASN A 381 10.28 -5.02 -3.03
N GLU A 382 9.46 -5.18 -1.99
CA GLU A 382 9.56 -4.43 -0.73
C GLU A 382 10.92 -4.62 -0.07
N ASN A 383 11.38 -5.87 0.04
CA ASN A 383 12.67 -6.18 0.64
C ASN A 383 13.84 -5.60 -0.18
N MET A 384 13.72 -5.53 -1.51
CA MET A 384 14.70 -4.88 -2.36
C MET A 384 14.73 -3.37 -2.14
N ALA A 385 13.56 -2.73 -2.12
CA ALA A 385 13.40 -1.30 -1.88
C ALA A 385 13.93 -0.93 -0.49
N ASP A 386 13.69 -1.76 0.52
CA ASP A 386 14.23 -1.63 1.87
C ASP A 386 15.76 -1.74 1.94
N VAL A 387 16.32 -2.84 1.41
CA VAL A 387 17.77 -3.10 1.45
C VAL A 387 18.54 -2.03 0.69
N SER A 388 18.11 -1.73 -0.54
CA SER A 388 18.79 -0.74 -1.37
C SER A 388 18.48 0.69 -0.87
N GLY A 389 17.31 0.91 -0.27
CA GLY A 389 16.87 2.20 0.24
C GLY A 389 17.73 2.68 1.40
N LEU A 390 18.06 1.79 2.35
CA LEU A 390 18.99 2.11 3.44
C LEU A 390 20.37 2.48 2.91
N GLN A 391 20.85 1.78 1.88
CA GLN A 391 22.18 2.03 1.30
C GLN A 391 22.21 3.38 0.56
N VAL A 392 21.19 3.69 -0.24
CA VAL A 392 21.04 4.99 -0.91
C VAL A 392 20.94 6.12 0.12
N ALA A 393 20.13 5.96 1.16
CA ALA A 393 19.98 6.96 2.20
C ALA A 393 21.27 7.21 2.98
N TYR A 394 22.01 6.15 3.33
CA TYR A 394 23.29 6.24 4.01
C TYR A 394 24.35 6.95 3.15
N ASP A 395 24.49 6.54 1.88
CA ASP A 395 25.46 7.14 0.96
C ASP A 395 25.12 8.60 0.66
N ALA A 396 23.83 8.92 0.53
CA ALA A 396 23.36 10.29 0.36
C ALA A 396 23.75 11.16 1.57
N TRP A 397 23.52 10.66 2.79
CA TRP A 397 23.96 11.34 3.99
C TRP A 397 25.50 11.53 4.02
N GLN A 398 26.26 10.48 3.73
CA GLN A 398 27.73 10.54 3.69
C GLN A 398 28.23 11.56 2.66
N SER A 399 27.57 11.69 1.51
CA SER A 399 27.93 12.70 0.51
C SER A 399 27.83 14.14 1.03
N LEU A 400 26.93 14.40 1.98
CA LEU A 400 26.76 15.71 2.61
C LEU A 400 27.79 16.00 3.71
N LEU A 401 28.45 14.96 4.23
CA LEU A 401 29.51 15.12 5.23
C LEU A 401 30.80 15.70 4.63
N GLN A 402 30.95 15.65 3.31
CA GLN A 402 32.08 16.29 2.61
C GLN A 402 32.02 17.81 2.71
N THR A 403 30.83 18.39 2.89
CA THR A 403 30.60 19.84 2.89
C THR A 403 30.11 20.37 4.25
N SER A 404 29.81 19.49 5.21
CA SER A 404 29.34 19.86 6.54
C SER A 404 29.64 18.80 7.59
N ARG A 405 29.84 19.17 8.85
CA ARG A 405 29.95 18.21 9.96
C ARG A 405 28.61 18.09 10.67
N ASP A 406 28.20 16.87 10.99
CA ASP A 406 27.01 16.63 11.81
C ASP A 406 27.28 16.88 13.29
N GLN A 407 26.24 17.33 13.98
CA GLN A 407 26.25 17.51 15.43
C GLN A 407 26.13 16.15 16.13
N LYS A 408 26.72 16.03 17.32
CA LYS A 408 26.49 14.86 18.20
C LYS A 408 25.24 15.11 19.05
N LEU A 409 24.57 14.04 19.45
CA LEU A 409 23.46 14.15 20.41
C LEU A 409 23.99 14.08 21.85
N PRO A 410 23.59 15.01 22.74
CA PRO A 410 23.95 14.94 24.15
C PRO A 410 23.35 13.67 24.79
N GLY A 411 24.09 13.05 25.70
CA GLY A 411 23.63 11.85 26.43
C GLY A 411 23.71 10.53 25.64
N LEU A 412 24.09 10.54 24.36
CA LEU A 412 24.28 9.34 23.55
C LEU A 412 25.75 9.17 23.14
N HIS A 413 26.40 8.13 23.67
CA HIS A 413 27.80 7.79 23.35
C HIS A 413 27.91 6.93 22.08
N LEU A 414 27.23 7.34 21.01
CA LEU A 414 27.25 6.67 19.71
C LEU A 414 27.88 7.59 18.64
N SER A 415 28.54 6.99 17.65
CA SER A 415 28.96 7.72 16.45
C SER A 415 27.76 8.16 15.63
N THR A 416 27.91 9.17 14.76
CA THR A 416 26.81 9.59 13.87
C THR A 416 26.38 8.47 12.93
N SER A 417 27.28 7.58 12.51
CA SER A 417 26.93 6.39 11.72
C SER A 417 26.12 5.38 12.53
N GLN A 418 26.47 5.14 13.80
CA GLN A 418 25.66 4.29 14.68
C GLN A 418 24.28 4.89 14.92
N LEU A 419 24.21 6.21 15.11
CA LEU A 419 22.95 6.93 15.27
C LEU A 419 22.08 6.88 14.01
N PHE A 420 22.66 7.02 12.81
CA PHE A 420 21.94 6.83 11.55
C PHE A 420 21.18 5.49 11.55
N PHE A 421 21.88 4.39 11.84
CA PHE A 421 21.28 3.06 11.80
C PHE A 421 20.31 2.82 12.97
N LEU A 422 20.56 3.42 14.14
CA LEU A 422 19.61 3.39 15.26
C LEU A 422 18.27 4.03 14.85
N TYR A 423 18.31 5.23 14.28
CA TYR A 423 17.10 5.94 13.83
C TYR A 423 16.42 5.23 12.65
N ALA A 424 17.19 4.66 11.72
CA ALA A 424 16.64 3.83 10.66
C ALA A 424 15.91 2.58 11.19
N GLY A 425 16.40 1.97 12.26
CA GLY A 425 15.69 0.89 12.94
C GLY A 425 14.42 1.37 13.66
N GLN A 426 14.46 2.55 14.28
CA GLN A 426 13.35 3.11 15.06
C GLN A 426 12.11 3.46 14.22
N VAL A 427 12.29 3.73 12.91
CA VAL A 427 11.15 3.92 11.98
C VAL A 427 10.19 2.72 12.00
N TYR A 428 10.72 1.53 12.26
CA TYR A 428 9.97 0.27 12.25
C TYR A 428 9.68 -0.28 13.65
N CYS A 429 9.86 0.51 14.71
CA CYS A 429 9.46 0.10 16.05
C CYS A 429 7.94 -0.11 16.10
N SER A 430 7.52 -1.36 16.34
CA SER A 430 6.12 -1.72 16.53
C SER A 430 5.97 -2.76 17.63
N ASP A 431 4.81 -2.75 18.28
CA ASP A 431 4.34 -3.82 19.15
C ASP A 431 3.19 -4.53 18.42
N VAL A 432 3.27 -5.85 18.26
CA VAL A 432 2.39 -6.63 17.39
C VAL A 432 1.97 -7.89 18.15
N SER A 433 0.66 -8.12 18.29
CA SER A 433 0.15 -9.35 18.91
C SER A 433 0.42 -10.57 18.01
N PRO A 434 0.42 -11.80 18.54
CA PRO A 434 0.52 -13.01 17.73
C PRO A 434 -0.51 -13.07 16.59
N GLU A 435 -1.75 -12.65 16.85
CA GLU A 435 -2.83 -12.60 15.87
C GLU A 435 -2.55 -11.57 14.78
N ASP A 436 -2.15 -10.36 15.15
CA ASP A 436 -1.81 -9.30 14.19
C ASP A 436 -0.57 -9.68 13.38
N TYR A 437 0.38 -10.42 13.96
CA TYR A 437 1.54 -10.95 13.25
C TYR A 437 1.10 -11.93 12.15
N ILE A 438 0.25 -12.91 12.48
CA ILE A 438 -0.31 -13.86 11.51
C ILE A 438 -1.08 -13.12 10.41
N VAL A 439 -1.92 -12.15 10.80
CA VAL A 439 -2.70 -11.35 9.85
C VAL A 439 -1.80 -10.53 8.92
N SER A 440 -0.73 -9.93 9.44
CA SER A 440 0.24 -9.17 8.65
C SER A 440 0.91 -10.07 7.61
N VAL A 441 1.36 -11.26 7.99
CA VAL A 441 1.98 -12.22 7.08
C VAL A 441 1.01 -12.74 6.02
N GLU A 442 -0.28 -12.85 6.34
CA GLU A 442 -1.28 -13.30 5.38
C GLU A 442 -1.81 -12.22 4.43
N LYS A 443 -1.86 -10.97 4.89
CA LYS A 443 -2.54 -9.88 4.17
C LYS A 443 -1.60 -8.81 3.62
N ASP A 444 -0.42 -8.65 4.20
CA ASP A 444 0.55 -7.64 3.80
C ASP A 444 1.53 -8.23 2.76
N PHE A 445 2.00 -7.38 1.85
CA PHE A 445 3.07 -7.70 0.92
C PHE A 445 4.44 -7.19 1.42
N HIS A 446 4.48 -6.52 2.57
CA HIS A 446 5.71 -6.21 3.29
C HIS A 446 6.11 -7.35 4.24
N THR A 447 7.41 -7.49 4.45
CA THR A 447 7.95 -8.28 5.56
C THR A 447 7.52 -7.66 6.91
N PRO A 448 7.23 -8.43 7.97
CA PRO A 448 6.92 -7.86 9.27
C PRO A 448 8.05 -6.98 9.82
N ALA A 449 7.71 -5.93 10.57
CA ALA A 449 8.62 -4.83 10.92
C ALA A 449 9.95 -5.27 11.60
N PRO A 450 9.96 -6.20 12.59
CA PRO A 450 11.22 -6.65 13.21
C PRO A 450 12.16 -7.35 12.22
N GLN A 451 11.60 -8.10 11.27
CA GLN A 451 12.33 -8.79 10.22
C GLN A 451 12.80 -7.82 9.15
N ARG A 452 12.03 -6.76 8.83
CA ARG A 452 12.50 -5.66 7.95
C ARG A 452 13.78 -5.04 8.49
N VAL A 453 13.79 -4.62 9.75
CA VAL A 453 14.98 -4.02 10.38
C VAL A 453 16.18 -4.96 10.26
N ASN A 454 16.04 -6.20 10.69
CA ASN A 454 17.16 -7.12 10.70
C ASN A 454 17.67 -7.48 9.29
N GLY A 455 16.75 -7.71 8.36
CA GLY A 455 17.06 -8.06 6.97
C GLY A 455 17.78 -6.94 6.22
N VAL A 456 17.39 -5.69 6.48
CA VAL A 456 18.06 -4.52 5.90
C VAL A 456 19.45 -4.33 6.49
N MET A 457 19.56 -4.34 7.82
CA MET A 457 20.84 -4.09 8.51
C MET A 457 21.87 -5.17 8.18
N MET A 458 21.46 -6.45 8.11
CA MET A 458 22.37 -7.54 7.79
C MET A 458 22.92 -7.48 6.36
N ASN A 459 22.24 -6.81 5.43
CA ASN A 459 22.72 -6.58 4.07
C ASN A 459 23.53 -5.28 3.90
N SER A 460 23.62 -4.45 4.94
CA SER A 460 24.44 -3.23 4.91
C SER A 460 25.87 -3.52 5.38
N GLN A 461 26.86 -3.26 4.52
CA GLN A 461 28.26 -3.30 4.93
C GLN A 461 28.61 -2.15 5.87
N ALA A 462 28.01 -0.98 5.64
CA ALA A 462 28.20 0.21 6.47
C ALA A 462 27.67 0.00 7.90
N PHE A 463 26.55 -0.72 8.06
CA PHE A 463 26.03 -1.13 9.37
C PHE A 463 27.03 -2.02 10.11
N SER A 464 27.49 -3.09 9.46
CA SER A 464 28.49 -4.00 10.04
C SER A 464 29.74 -3.26 10.49
N ALA A 465 30.21 -2.29 9.70
CA ALA A 465 31.37 -1.47 10.03
C ALA A 465 31.10 -0.52 11.21
N ALA A 466 29.95 0.17 11.22
CA ALA A 466 29.61 1.13 12.26
C ALA A 466 29.49 0.49 13.66
N PHE A 467 29.07 -0.78 13.72
CA PHE A 467 28.93 -1.54 14.98
C PHE A 467 30.03 -2.58 15.21
N ASN A 468 31.05 -2.63 14.34
CA ASN A 468 32.13 -3.62 14.40
C ASN A 468 31.62 -5.08 14.49
N CYS A 469 30.58 -5.41 13.73
CA CYS A 469 29.98 -6.75 13.73
C CYS A 469 30.96 -7.79 13.14
N PRO A 470 31.32 -8.88 13.85
CA PRO A 470 32.20 -9.91 13.32
C PRO A 470 31.62 -10.60 12.08
N VAL A 471 32.45 -10.94 11.10
CA VAL A 471 32.02 -11.66 9.89
C VAL A 471 31.45 -13.02 10.27
N GLY A 472 30.25 -13.33 9.78
CA GLY A 472 29.51 -14.55 10.10
C GLY A 472 28.60 -14.45 11.33
N SER A 473 28.61 -13.33 12.05
CA SER A 473 27.60 -13.07 13.09
C SER A 473 26.20 -12.91 12.46
N LYS A 474 25.15 -13.05 13.29
CA LYS A 474 23.74 -12.94 12.84
C LYS A 474 23.47 -11.67 12.03
N MET A 475 24.08 -10.55 12.43
CA MET A 475 23.90 -9.24 11.77
C MET A 475 24.99 -8.90 10.75
N ASN A 476 25.93 -9.81 10.47
CA ASN A 476 26.95 -9.65 9.45
C ASN A 476 27.22 -10.98 8.71
N PRO A 477 26.24 -11.49 7.94
CA PRO A 477 26.41 -12.71 7.17
C PRO A 477 27.53 -12.55 6.14
N LYS A 478 28.25 -13.66 5.86
CA LYS A 478 29.34 -13.68 4.86
C LYS A 478 28.86 -13.27 3.47
N LYS A 479 27.64 -13.65 3.11
CA LYS A 479 26.99 -13.30 1.84
C LYS A 479 25.91 -12.25 2.13
N LYS A 480 26.12 -11.04 1.61
CA LYS A 480 25.13 -9.95 1.58
C LYS A 480 24.53 -9.87 0.18
N CYS A 481 23.23 -9.65 0.09
CA CYS A 481 22.52 -9.45 -1.16
C CYS A 481 22.35 -7.94 -1.41
N THR A 482 22.70 -7.47 -2.62
CA THR A 482 22.61 -6.06 -3.03
C THR A 482 22.07 -5.94 -4.45
N VAL A 483 21.39 -4.82 -4.76
CA VAL A 483 20.80 -4.55 -6.07
C VAL A 483 21.38 -3.29 -6.68
N PHE A 484 21.06 -2.15 -6.09
CA PHE A 484 21.62 -0.85 -6.44
C PHE A 484 22.82 -0.55 -5.59
#